data_AF-A0A917BUE9-F1
#
_entry.id   AF-A0A917BUE9-F1
#
_cell.length_a   1.000
_cell.length_b   1.000
_cell.length_c   1.000
_cell.angle_alpha   90.00
_cell.angle_beta   90.00
_cell.angle_gamma   90.00
#
_symmetry.space_group_name_H-M   'P 1'
#
loop_
_entity.id
_entity.type
_entity.pdbx_description
1 polymer ?
#
loop_
_entity_poly.entity_id
_entity_poly.type
_entity_poly.pdbx_seq_one_letter_code
_entity_poly.pdbx_strand_id
1 'polypeptide(L)'
;MAGNDFGGEMRLRLADGTNLVLRTAMKLGTSGVSVEPVTNQDGSVSRQATLKPRTAEITLEDTNVDKNLLMRAPRQDIYIAEEFTGVSHVFLSAFFSGDSSEDRATGEWSGLVINGSGYQRIGG
;
A
#
# COMPACT_ATOMS: atom_id res chain seq x y z
N MET A 1 6.56 8.41 -26.91
CA MET A 1 6.36 8.56 -25.45
C MET A 1 5.11 7.79 -25.12
N ALA A 2 5.27 6.54 -24.68
CA ALA A 2 4.15 5.66 -24.35
C ALA A 2 3.51 6.17 -23.06
N GLY A 3 2.18 6.24 -23.06
CA GLY A 3 1.42 6.59 -21.88
C GLY A 3 1.80 5.67 -20.74
N ASN A 4 1.96 6.22 -19.55
CA ASN A 4 1.99 5.42 -18.34
C ASN A 4 0.59 4.82 -18.21
N ASP A 5 0.39 3.62 -18.76
CA ASP A 5 -0.84 2.86 -18.59
C ASP A 5 -0.92 2.46 -17.12
N PHE A 6 -1.55 3.34 -16.33
CA PHE A 6 -1.94 3.06 -14.96
C PHE A 6 -3.27 2.29 -14.99
N GLY A 7 -3.38 1.21 -14.23
CA GLY A 7 -4.63 0.44 -14.12
C GLY A 7 -4.59 -0.96 -14.73
N GLY A 8 -3.40 -1.57 -14.83
CA GLY A 8 -3.28 -2.99 -15.07
C GLY A 8 -3.77 -3.85 -13.89
N GLU A 9 -4.14 -5.11 -14.15
CA GLU A 9 -4.39 -6.09 -13.09
C GLU A 9 -3.18 -6.14 -12.14
N MET A 10 -3.42 -5.87 -10.87
CA MET A 10 -2.39 -5.89 -9.84
C MET A 10 -2.65 -7.09 -8.95
N ARG A 11 -1.58 -7.83 -8.62
CA ARG A 11 -1.64 -8.97 -7.71
C ARG A 11 -0.80 -8.69 -6.49
N LEU A 12 -1.42 -8.84 -5.32
CA LEU A 12 -0.76 -8.84 -4.03
C LEU A 12 -0.37 -10.27 -3.69
N ARG A 13 0.89 -10.48 -3.37
CA ARG A 13 1.44 -11.74 -2.90
C ARG A 13 2.01 -11.57 -1.51
N LEU A 14 1.52 -12.39 -0.60
CA LEU A 14 1.98 -12.50 0.76
C LEU A 14 3.13 -13.53 0.86
N ALA A 15 3.92 -13.43 1.93
CA ALA A 15 5.05 -14.33 2.15
C ALA A 15 4.61 -15.78 2.44
N ASP A 16 3.38 -15.96 2.94
CA ASP A 16 2.72 -17.25 3.10
C ASP A 16 2.29 -17.91 1.76
N GLY A 17 2.44 -17.20 0.64
CA GLY A 17 2.07 -17.68 -0.70
C GLY A 17 0.64 -17.34 -1.11
N THR A 18 -0.14 -16.66 -0.27
CA THR A 18 -1.48 -16.19 -0.64
C THR A 18 -1.38 -15.10 -1.69
N ASN A 19 -2.08 -15.30 -2.80
CA ASN A 19 -2.23 -14.33 -3.87
C ASN A 19 -3.63 -13.72 -3.81
N LEU A 20 -3.71 -12.39 -3.66
CA LEU A 20 -4.94 -11.62 -3.66
C LEU A 20 -4.93 -10.71 -4.89
N VAL A 21 -6.06 -10.64 -5.60
CA VAL A 21 -6.22 -9.77 -6.76
C VAL A 21 -6.72 -8.41 -6.28
N LEU A 22 -6.06 -7.33 -6.72
CA LEU A 22 -6.54 -5.97 -6.47
C LEU A 22 -7.59 -5.61 -7.52
N ARG A 23 -8.69 -5.00 -7.06
CA ARG A 23 -9.79 -4.59 -7.93
C ARG A 23 -9.71 -3.13 -8.37
N THR A 24 -8.98 -2.30 -7.62
CA THR A 24 -8.88 -0.86 -7.89
C THR A 24 -7.45 -0.34 -7.78
N ALA A 25 -7.24 0.89 -8.25
CA ALA A 25 -5.97 1.59 -8.18
C ALA A 25 -5.45 1.68 -6.74
N MET A 26 -4.24 1.13 -6.51
CA MET A 26 -3.51 1.26 -5.25
C MET A 26 -3.08 2.71 -5.05
N LYS A 27 -3.35 3.29 -3.87
CA LYS A 27 -2.79 4.59 -3.50
C LYS A 27 -1.52 4.40 -2.69
N LEU A 28 -0.41 4.84 -3.27
CA LEU A 28 0.91 4.64 -2.71
C LEU A 28 1.41 5.87 -1.93
N GLY A 29 1.59 5.72 -0.63
CA GLY A 29 2.30 6.66 0.24
C GLY A 29 3.78 6.29 0.34
N THR A 30 4.57 6.64 -0.69
CA THR A 30 6.02 6.34 -0.73
C THR A 30 6.86 7.16 0.24
N SER A 31 6.34 8.32 0.67
CA SER A 31 7.05 9.22 1.56
C SER A 31 7.10 8.64 2.98
N GLY A 32 8.30 8.32 3.45
CA GLY A 32 8.54 7.94 4.86
C GLY A 32 8.55 9.13 5.82
N VAL A 33 8.24 10.33 5.32
CA VAL A 33 8.22 11.58 6.08
C VAL A 33 7.00 12.41 5.70
N SER A 34 6.32 12.94 6.71
CA SER A 34 5.45 14.10 6.54
C SER A 34 6.26 15.34 6.90
N VAL A 35 6.33 16.32 6.01
CA VAL A 35 7.11 17.55 6.24
C VAL A 35 6.13 18.72 6.32
N GLU A 36 6.08 19.35 7.48
CA GLU A 36 5.30 20.55 7.71
C GLU A 36 6.20 21.79 7.70
N PRO A 37 5.86 22.83 6.93
CA PRO A 37 6.58 24.10 6.96
C PRO A 37 6.15 24.91 8.18
N VAL A 38 7.11 25.35 8.98
CA VAL A 38 6.92 26.22 10.14
C VAL A 38 7.61 27.54 9.88
N THR A 39 6.86 28.64 9.90
CA THR A 39 7.43 29.99 9.78
C THR A 39 7.86 30.49 11.15
N ASN A 40 9.14 30.78 11.30
CA ASN A 40 9.72 31.33 12.51
C ASN A 40 9.40 32.82 12.65
N GLN A 41 9.55 33.36 13.87
CA GLN A 41 9.29 34.78 14.16
C GLN A 41 10.24 35.74 13.42
N ASP A 42 11.36 35.25 12.92
CA ASP A 42 12.32 35.99 12.10
C ASP A 42 11.98 35.94 10.59
N GLY A 43 10.87 35.31 10.20
CA GLY A 43 10.44 35.15 8.82
C GLY A 43 11.15 34.01 8.07
N SER A 44 12.05 33.26 8.71
CA SER A 44 12.65 32.06 8.13
C SER A 44 11.67 30.89 8.13
N VAL A 45 11.75 30.02 7.11
CA VAL A 45 10.93 28.81 7.03
C VAL A 45 11.76 27.62 7.49
N SER A 46 11.35 27.02 8.61
CA SER A 46 11.88 25.75 9.10
C SER A 46 10.98 24.59 8.68
N ARG A 47 11.54 23.38 8.67
CA ARG A 47 10.81 22.15 8.37
C ARG A 47 10.73 21.28 9.61
N GLN A 48 9.52 20.85 9.95
CA GLN A 48 9.32 19.79 10.94
C GLN A 48 9.00 18.50 10.18
N ALA A 49 9.85 17.48 10.35
CA ALA A 49 9.67 16.19 9.71
C ALA A 49 9.16 15.18 10.74
N THR A 50 7.98 14.62 10.49
CA THR A 50 7.44 13.50 11.26
C THR A 50 7.69 12.22 10.47
N LEU A 51 8.41 11.27 11.07
CA LEU A 51 8.63 9.96 10.47
C LEU A 51 7.29 9.23 10.37
N LYS A 52 6.92 8.80 9.17
CA LYS A 52 5.70 8.03 8.91
C LYS A 52 6.08 6.70 8.25
N PRO A 53 5.43 5.58 8.61
CA PRO A 53 5.58 4.34 7.84
C PRO A 53 5.16 4.58 6.39
N ARG A 54 5.76 3.84 5.47
CA ARG A 54 5.33 3.89 4.07
C ARG A 54 4.05 3.09 3.94
N THR A 55 3.04 3.69 3.33
CA THR A 55 1.69 3.14 3.31
C THR A 55 1.23 2.80 1.91
N ALA A 56 0.42 1.77 1.74
CA ALA A 56 -0.37 1.56 0.54
C ALA A 56 -1.81 1.25 0.91
N GLU A 57 -2.74 2.03 0.37
CA GLU A 57 -4.17 1.75 0.46
C GLU A 57 -4.55 0.88 -0.73
N ILE A 58 -5.17 -0.27 -0.45
CA ILE A 58 -5.52 -1.27 -1.45
C ILE A 58 -7.00 -1.64 -1.32
N THR A 59 -7.60 -1.96 -2.47
CA THR A 59 -8.92 -2.58 -2.54
C THR A 59 -8.74 -3.95 -3.19
N LEU A 60 -9.11 -4.99 -2.46
CA LEU A 60 -8.99 -6.39 -2.86
C LEU A 60 -10.33 -6.93 -3.33
N GLU A 61 -10.29 -8.00 -4.11
CA GLU A 61 -11.48 -8.80 -4.39
C GLU A 61 -11.87 -9.62 -3.14
N ASP A 62 -13.18 -9.73 -2.88
CA ASP A 62 -13.76 -10.61 -1.87
C ASP A 62 -13.55 -12.08 -2.25
N THR A 63 -12.32 -12.54 -2.03
CA THR A 63 -11.98 -13.95 -1.95
C THR A 63 -12.29 -14.39 -0.52
N ASN A 64 -12.84 -15.60 -0.33
CA ASN A 64 -13.23 -16.20 0.97
C ASN A 64 -12.04 -16.44 1.94
N VAL A 65 -11.09 -15.52 1.99
CA VAL A 65 -9.89 -15.53 2.82
C VAL A 65 -10.29 -15.07 4.22
N ASP A 66 -9.64 -15.66 5.23
CA ASP A 66 -9.87 -15.27 6.61
C ASP A 66 -9.24 -13.89 6.88
N LYS A 67 -10.08 -12.85 6.77
CA LYS A 67 -9.72 -11.44 6.92
C LYS A 67 -9.22 -11.15 8.34
N ASN A 68 -9.77 -11.82 9.35
CA ASN A 68 -9.34 -11.63 10.73
C ASN A 68 -7.94 -12.22 10.96
N LEU A 69 -7.66 -13.37 10.34
CA LEU A 69 -6.32 -13.96 10.37
C LEU A 69 -5.30 -13.06 9.64
N LEU A 70 -5.66 -12.50 8.49
CA LEU A 70 -4.81 -11.56 7.75
C LEU A 70 -4.49 -10.28 8.56
N MET A 71 -5.49 -9.72 9.26
CA MET A 71 -5.29 -8.52 10.10
C MET A 71 -4.46 -8.80 11.36
N ARG A 72 -4.44 -10.06 11.83
CA ARG A 72 -3.64 -10.51 12.98
C ARG A 72 -2.32 -11.17 12.60
N ALA A 73 -2.02 -11.25 11.30
CA ALA A 73 -0.82 -11.87 10.80
C ALA A 73 0.43 -11.15 11.32
N PRO A 74 1.53 -11.88 11.57
CA PRO A 74 2.79 -11.25 11.91
C PRO A 74 3.28 -10.38 10.74
N ARG A 75 4.21 -9.47 11.04
CA ARG A 75 4.85 -8.65 10.01
C ARG A 75 5.51 -9.55 8.97
N GLN A 76 5.17 -9.31 7.71
CA GLN A 76 5.66 -10.07 6.58
C GLN A 76 5.99 -9.16 5.41
N ASP A 77 6.80 -9.65 4.49
CA ASP A 77 7.09 -8.90 3.29
C ASP A 77 5.92 -9.05 2.30
N ILE A 78 5.42 -7.92 1.82
CA ILE A 78 4.27 -7.87 0.92
C ILE A 78 4.74 -7.40 -0.45
N TYR A 79 4.43 -8.19 -1.47
CA TYR A 79 4.79 -7.93 -2.85
C TYR A 79 3.53 -7.56 -3.62
N ILE A 80 3.53 -6.42 -4.31
CA ILE A 80 2.44 -6.00 -5.19
C ILE A 80 3.04 -5.90 -6.58
N ALA A 81 2.64 -6.81 -7.47
CA ALA A 81 3.10 -6.84 -8.85
C ALA A 81 2.05 -6.21 -9.76
N GLU A 82 2.48 -5.21 -10.54
CA GLU A 82 1.71 -4.64 -11.65
C GLU A 82 2.00 -5.44 -12.93
N GLU A 83 1.01 -6.20 -13.43
CA GLU A 83 1.22 -7.12 -14.55
C GLU A 83 1.48 -6.39 -15.88
N PHE A 84 0.91 -5.19 -16.05
CA PHE A 84 1.01 -4.42 -17.30
C PHE A 84 2.30 -3.62 -17.43
N THR A 85 2.81 -3.07 -16.31
CA THR A 85 4.03 -2.25 -16.31
C THR A 85 5.28 -3.07 -15.98
N GLY A 86 5.12 -4.30 -15.47
CA GLY A 86 6.21 -5.13 -14.97
C GLY A 86 6.85 -4.61 -13.69
N VAL A 87 6.25 -3.58 -13.06
CA VAL A 87 6.75 -2.96 -11.84
C VAL A 87 6.26 -3.76 -10.64
N SER A 88 7.17 -4.09 -9.74
CA SER A 88 6.86 -4.71 -8.45
C SER A 88 7.16 -3.75 -7.30
N HIS A 89 6.21 -3.63 -6.40
CA HIS A 89 6.28 -2.86 -5.18
C HIS A 89 6.43 -3.80 -3.99
N VAL A 90 7.56 -3.69 -3.29
CA VAL A 90 7.88 -4.55 -2.15
C VAL A 90 7.85 -3.73 -0.88
N PHE A 91 7.01 -4.13 0.07
CA PHE A 91 6.94 -3.55 1.40
C PHE A 91 7.62 -4.50 2.39
N LEU A 92 8.65 -4.00 3.06
CA LEU A 92 9.45 -4.79 3.99
C LEU A 92 8.90 -4.71 5.42
N SER A 93 8.81 -5.86 6.08
CA SER A 93 8.25 -5.99 7.44
C SER A 93 6.90 -5.29 7.57
N ALA A 94 6.00 -5.57 6.63
CA ALA A 94 4.73 -4.91 6.49
C ALA A 94 3.60 -5.65 7.22
N PHE A 95 2.55 -4.92 7.58
CA PHE A 95 1.34 -5.48 8.17
C PHE A 95 0.11 -4.73 7.66
N PHE A 96 -1.04 -5.40 7.71
CA PHE A 96 -2.32 -4.80 7.37
C PHE A 96 -2.89 -4.03 8.57
N SER A 97 -3.51 -2.90 8.29
CA SER A 97 -4.21 -2.07 9.25
C SER A 97 -5.41 -1.40 8.58
N GLY A 98 -6.27 -0.80 9.37
CA GLY A 98 -7.47 -0.12 8.88
C GLY A 98 -8.74 -0.90 9.23
N ASP A 99 -9.87 -0.29 8.92
CA ASP A 99 -11.18 -0.87 9.14
C ASP A 99 -11.61 -1.59 7.87
N SER A 100 -11.49 -2.92 7.87
CA SER A 100 -11.93 -3.74 6.75
C SER A 100 -13.44 -3.57 6.53
N SER A 101 -13.82 -3.05 5.37
CA SER A 101 -15.20 -2.98 4.92
C SER A 101 -15.40 -3.81 3.67
N GLU A 102 -16.47 -4.60 3.66
CA GLU A 102 -16.86 -5.41 2.51
C GLU A 102 -18.12 -4.84 1.89
N ASP A 103 -18.07 -4.56 0.60
CA ASP A 103 -19.24 -4.24 -0.17
C ASP A 103 -19.75 -5.51 -0.87
N ARG A 104 -20.85 -6.07 -0.35
CA ARG A 104 -21.49 -7.28 -0.89
C ARG A 104 -22.22 -7.03 -2.21
N ALA A 105 -22.44 -5.77 -2.61
CA ALA A 105 -23.02 -5.43 -3.91
C ALA A 105 -21.96 -5.46 -5.02
N THR A 106 -20.71 -5.10 -4.72
CA THR A 106 -19.61 -5.02 -5.70
C THR A 106 -18.57 -6.14 -5.56
N GLY A 107 -18.57 -6.85 -4.43
CA GLY A 107 -17.56 -7.87 -4.10
C GLY A 107 -16.21 -7.26 -3.74
N GLU A 108 -16.19 -6.01 -3.29
CA GLU A 108 -14.96 -5.28 -2.97
C GLU A 108 -14.65 -5.33 -1.48
N TRP A 109 -13.40 -5.67 -1.18
CA TRP A 109 -12.82 -5.57 0.14
C TRP A 109 -11.93 -4.32 0.21
N SER A 110 -12.42 -3.29 0.90
CA SER A 110 -11.80 -1.96 1.00
C SER A 110 -11.43 -1.61 2.44
N GLY A 111 -10.80 -0.45 2.63
CA GLY A 111 -10.36 0.04 3.94
C GLY A 111 -9.06 -0.58 4.46
N LEU A 112 -8.37 -1.35 3.62
CA LEU A 112 -7.09 -1.95 3.95
C LEU A 112 -5.92 -1.03 3.63
N VAL A 113 -5.08 -0.83 4.64
CA VAL A 113 -3.84 -0.08 4.54
C VAL A 113 -2.67 -0.98 4.93
N ILE A 114 -1.76 -1.21 3.98
CA ILE A 114 -0.47 -1.83 4.22
C ILE A 114 0.45 -0.78 4.82
N ASN A 115 1.10 -1.11 5.94
CA ASN A 115 2.14 -0.29 6.54
C ASN A 115 3.46 -1.04 6.53
N GLY A 116 4.42 -0.55 5.76
CA GLY A 116 5.78 -1.10 5.67
C GLY A 116 6.81 -0.19 6.34
N SER A 117 7.83 -0.82 6.93
CA SER A 117 9.04 -0.12 7.40
C SER A 117 9.92 0.33 6.22
N GLY A 118 9.99 -0.53 5.20
CA GLY A 118 10.71 -0.30 3.96
C GLY A 118 9.78 -0.35 2.77
N TYR A 119 10.16 0.34 1.70
CA TYR A 119 9.54 0.21 0.39
C TYR A 119 10.64 0.15 -0.64
N GLN A 120 10.56 -0.85 -1.51
CA GLN A 120 11.44 -1.00 -2.65
C GLN A 120 10.59 -1.17 -3.90
N ARG A 121 10.91 -0.40 -4.93
CA ARG A 121 10.38 -0.61 -6.28
C ARG A 121 11.39 -1.43 -7.06
N ILE A 122 10.97 -2.57 -7.57
CA ILE A 122 11.78 -3.47 -8.39
C ILE A 122 11.11 -3.54 -9.76
N GLY A 123 11.84 -3.20 -10.82
CA GLY A 123 11.29 -3.18 -12.17
C GLY A 123 10.96 -1.76 -12.64
N GLY A 124 11.54 -1.45 -13.80
CA GLY A 124 11.57 -0.17 -14.51
C GLY A 124 12.65 -0.25 -15.58
#